data_AF-A0A352MU61-F1
#
_entry.id   AF-A0A352MU61-F1
#
_cell.length_a   1.000
_cell.length_b   1.000
_cell.length_c   1.000
_cell.angle_alpha   90.00
_cell.angle_beta   90.00
_cell.angle_gamma   90.00
#
_symmetry.space_group_name_H-M   'P 1'
#
loop_
_entity.id
_entity.type
_entity.pdbx_description
1 polymer ?
#
loop_
_entity_poly.entity_id
_entity_poly.type
_entity_poly.pdbx_seq_one_letter_code
_entity_poly.pdbx_strand_id
1 'polypeptide(L)'
;MSLKESNEITVKIKMELNSFYKLLESKGYIINNKFSMNDTYFIPTNLEINRMTSREILSKAILVRDIINETKNRRDQKITFKKKQIDNEGSV
;
A
#
# COMPACT_ATOMS: atom_id res chain seq x y z
N MET A 1 16.44 -13.30 -8.65
CA MET A 1 15.30 -12.70 -7.93
C MET A 1 15.24 -13.35 -6.56
N SER A 2 15.60 -12.65 -5.49
CA SER A 2 15.40 -13.17 -4.12
C SER A 2 13.91 -13.01 -3.81
N LEU A 3 13.21 -14.13 -3.62
CA LEU A 3 11.86 -14.14 -3.09
C LEU A 3 11.97 -13.71 -1.62
N LYS A 4 11.65 -12.45 -1.33
CA LYS A 4 11.69 -11.94 0.03
C LYS A 4 10.51 -12.56 0.77
N GLU A 5 10.76 -13.60 1.58
CA GLU A 5 9.79 -14.11 2.55
C GLU A 5 9.64 -13.05 3.66
N SER A 6 8.82 -12.04 3.41
CA SER A 6 8.41 -11.09 4.44
C SER A 6 6.97 -11.39 4.82
N ASN A 7 6.76 -11.91 6.04
CA ASN A 7 5.45 -11.98 6.70
C ASN A 7 5.02 -10.56 7.10
N GLU A 8 4.74 -9.71 6.10
CA GLU A 8 4.32 -8.33 6.29
C GLU A 8 2.82 -8.30 6.65
N ILE A 9 2.52 -7.88 7.88
CA ILE A 9 1.15 -7.59 8.31
C ILE A 9 0.88 -6.10 8.13
N THR A 10 -0.14 -5.77 7.34
CA THR A 10 -0.59 -4.38 7.16
C THR A 10 -1.94 -4.18 7.83
N VAL A 11 -2.03 -3.23 8.75
CA VAL A 11 -3.29 -2.85 9.40
C VAL A 11 -3.75 -1.48 8.89
N LYS A 12 -5.03 -1.37 8.54
CA LYS A 12 -5.64 -0.08 8.16
C LYS A 12 -6.18 0.62 9.40
N ILE A 13 -5.65 1.80 9.70
CA ILE A 13 -6.12 2.66 10.78
C ILE A 13 -7.12 3.69 10.20
N LYS A 14 -8.22 3.94 10.91
CA LYS A 14 -9.22 4.96 10.54
C LYS A 14 -9.05 6.19 11.44
N MET A 15 -8.08 7.06 11.12
CA MET A 15 -7.90 8.35 11.81
C MET A 15 -7.20 9.37 10.91
N GLU A 16 -7.21 10.63 11.33
CA GLU A 16 -6.49 11.70 10.64
C GLU A 16 -4.97 11.55 10.83
N LEU A 17 -4.22 11.83 9.76
CA LEU A 17 -2.80 11.48 9.67
C LEU A 17 -1.93 12.29 10.63
N ASN A 18 -2.16 13.61 10.76
CA ASN A 18 -1.38 14.45 11.66
C ASN A 18 -1.63 14.11 13.13
N SER A 19 -2.88 13.77 13.47
CA SER A 19 -3.27 13.30 14.80
C SER A 19 -2.53 12.01 15.16
N PHE A 20 -2.39 11.10 14.20
CA PHE A 20 -1.60 9.88 14.37
C PHE A 20 -0.10 10.17 14.55
N TYR A 21 0.46 11.10 13.79
CA TYR A 21 1.87 11.50 13.95
C TYR A 21 2.15 12.06 15.35
N LYS A 22 1.31 12.97 15.85
CA LYS A 22 1.44 13.50 17.22
C LYS A 22 1.37 12.41 18.29
N LEU A 23 0.50 11.41 18.10
CA LEU A 23 0.40 10.28 19.02
C LEU A 23 1.70 9.46 19.03
N LEU A 24 2.30 9.20 17.86
CA LEU A 24 3.58 8.48 17.77
C LEU A 24 4.74 9.29 18.38
N GLU A 25 4.80 10.59 18.11
CA GLU A 25 5.79 11.49 18.69
C GLU A 25 5.71 11.53 20.22
N SER A 26 4.49 11.58 20.79
CA SER A 26 4.29 11.51 22.25
C SER A 26 4.77 10.20 22.88
N LYS A 27 4.91 9.14 22.08
CA LYS A 27 5.45 7.84 22.50
C LYS A 27 6.96 7.72 22.25
N GLY A 28 7.62 8.79 21.83
CA GLY A 28 9.07 8.84 21.61
C GLY A 28 9.51 8.35 20.22
N TYR A 29 8.60 8.18 19.27
CA TYR A 29 8.96 7.84 17.89
C TYR A 29 9.28 9.09 17.07
N ILE A 30 10.17 8.94 16.08
CA ILE A 30 10.55 10.01 15.15
C ILE A 30 10.29 9.58 13.70
N ILE A 31 10.01 10.55 12.83
CA ILE A 31 9.89 10.32 11.39
C ILE A 31 11.30 10.21 10.80
N ASN A 32 11.74 9.00 10.46
CA ASN A 32 13.06 8.77 9.85
C ASN A 32 13.07 8.96 8.33
N ASN A 33 12.05 8.47 7.63
CA ASN A 33 11.91 8.63 6.17
C ASN A 33 10.46 8.93 5.83
N LYS A 34 10.27 9.86 4.88
CA LYS A 34 8.97 10.19 4.33
C LYS A 34 8.94 9.91 2.83
N PHE A 35 7.87 9.25 2.40
CA PHE A 35 7.67 8.86 1.02
C PHE A 35 6.29 9.33 0.55
N SER A 36 6.25 9.92 -0.64
CA SER A 36 5.02 10.06 -1.42
C SER A 36 4.98 8.95 -2.46
N MET A 37 3.79 8.39 -2.67
CA MET A 37 3.56 7.34 -3.66
C MET A 37 2.47 7.81 -4.62
N ASN A 38 2.77 7.77 -5.91
CA ASN A 38 1.80 7.97 -6.98
C ASN A 38 1.50 6.62 -7.63
N ASP A 39 0.34 6.06 -7.28
CA ASP A 39 -0.09 4.73 -7.68
C ASP A 39 -1.07 4.81 -8.85
N THR A 40 -0.74 4.13 -9.95
CA THR A 40 -1.63 3.94 -11.09
C THR A 40 -2.00 2.47 -11.22
N TYR A 41 -3.31 2.17 -11.20
CA TYR A 41 -3.84 0.82 -11.31
C TYR A 41 -4.37 0.56 -12.72
N PHE A 42 -3.78 -0.42 -13.40
CA PHE A 42 -4.24 -0.90 -14.69
C PHE A 42 -5.08 -2.16 -14.48
N ILE A 43 -6.31 -2.15 -14.98
CA ILE A 43 -7.24 -3.28 -14.89
C ILE A 43 -7.53 -3.85 -16.29
N PRO A 44 -7.71 -5.17 -16.42
CA PRO A 44 -8.17 -5.75 -17.68
C PRO A 44 -9.51 -5.16 -18.14
N THR A 45 -9.64 -4.90 -19.44
CA THR A 45 -10.84 -4.30 -20.04
C THR A 45 -12.05 -5.23 -20.04
N ASN A 46 -11.84 -6.53 -19.89
CA ASN A 46 -12.88 -7.56 -19.86
C ASN A 46 -13.48 -7.79 -18.46
N LEU A 47 -13.18 -6.94 -17.47
CA LEU A 47 -13.78 -7.05 -16.14
C LEU A 47 -15.17 -6.39 -16.09
N GLU A 48 -16.13 -7.11 -15.52
CA GLU A 48 -17.45 -6.56 -15.19
C GLU A 48 -17.38 -5.75 -13.88
N ILE A 49 -16.72 -4.58 -13.92
CA ILE A 49 -16.42 -3.71 -12.76
C ILE A 49 -17.66 -3.47 -11.88
N ASN A 50 -18.83 -3.26 -12.49
CA ASN A 50 -20.09 -2.97 -11.80
C ASN A 50 -20.62 -4.12 -10.94
N ARG A 51 -20.17 -5.36 -11.19
CA ARG A 51 -20.59 -6.55 -10.45
C ARG A 51 -19.51 -7.06 -9.49
N MET A 52 -18.36 -6.38 -9.45
CA MET A 52 -17.22 -6.78 -8.64
C MET A 52 -17.01 -5.81 -7.49
N THR A 53 -16.56 -6.34 -6.37
CA THR A 53 -16.08 -5.51 -5.27
C THR A 53 -14.78 -4.82 -5.67
N SER A 54 -14.49 -3.65 -5.09
CA SER A 54 -13.21 -2.96 -5.31
C SER A 54 -11.99 -3.86 -5.00
N ARG A 55 -12.14 -4.81 -4.06
CA ARG A 55 -11.08 -5.76 -3.71
C ARG A 55 -10.80 -6.76 -4.83
N GLU A 56 -11.83 -7.32 -5.47
CA GLU A 56 -11.68 -8.26 -6.57
C GLU A 56 -11.15 -7.57 -7.84
N ILE A 57 -11.48 -6.30 -8.03
CA ILE A 57 -10.91 -5.49 -9.11
C ILE A 57 -9.41 -5.31 -8.88
N LEU A 58 -9.02 -4.89 -7.66
CA LEU A 58 -7.63 -4.64 -7.30
C LEU A 58 -6.76 -5.91 -7.31
N SER A 59 -7.32 -7.09 -7.02
CA SER A 59 -6.56 -8.36 -7.06
C SER A 59 -6.17 -8.80 -8.47
N LYS A 60 -6.83 -8.24 -9.49
CA LYS A 60 -6.55 -8.47 -10.92
C LYS A 60 -5.79 -7.30 -11.57
N ALA A 61 -5.46 -6.26 -10.81
CA ALA A 61 -4.82 -5.07 -11.32
C ALA A 61 -3.28 -5.20 -11.37
N ILE A 62 -2.67 -4.56 -12.37
CA ILE A 62 -1.24 -4.27 -12.39
C ILE A 62 -1.04 -2.88 -11.76
N LEU A 63 -0.19 -2.80 -10.73
CA LEU A 63 0.14 -1.55 -10.07
C LEU A 63 1.46 -1.01 -10.62
N VAL A 64 1.41 0.18 -11.23
CA VAL A 64 2.58 1.00 -11.52
C VAL A 64 2.69 2.06 -10.43
N ARG A 65 3.81 2.07 -9.74
CA ARG A 65 4.04 2.95 -8.60
C ARG A 65 5.29 3.79 -8.83
N ASP A 66 5.10 5.09 -8.70
CA ASP A 66 6.18 6.06 -8.63
C ASP A 66 6.37 6.52 -7.18
N ILE A 67 7.55 6.29 -6.63
CA ILE A 67 7.87 6.53 -5.22
C ILE A 67 8.85 7.69 -5.16
N ILE A 68 8.46 8.75 -4.48
CA ILE A 68 9.32 9.89 -4.19
C ILE A 68 9.71 9.84 -2.72
N ASN A 69 11.00 9.69 -2.45
CA ASN A 69 11.56 9.83 -1.12
C ASN A 69 11.81 11.31 -0.84
N GLU A 70 10.92 11.93 -0.06
CA GLU A 70 10.98 13.36 0.28
C GLU A 70 12.20 13.68 1.15
N THR A 71 12.69 12.71 1.93
CA THR A 71 13.85 12.88 2.81
C THR A 71 15.18 12.85 2.06
N LYS A 72 15.30 11.97 1.04
CA LYS A 72 16.56 11.74 0.30
C LYS A 72 16.58 12.33 -1.10
N ASN A 73 15.50 12.99 -1.51
CA ASN A 73 15.26 13.52 -2.86
C ASN A 73 15.59 12.48 -3.96
N ARG A 74 15.11 11.25 -3.77
CA ARG A 74 15.27 10.13 -4.71
C ARG A 74 13.92 9.67 -5.23
N ARG A 75 13.90 9.19 -6.47
CA ARG A 75 12.69 8.68 -7.13
C ARG A 75 12.93 7.26 -7.60
N ASP A 76 12.04 6.36 -7.21
CA ASP A 76 12.07 4.95 -7.61
C ASP A 76 10.77 4.62 -8.34
N GLN A 77 10.86 3.88 -9.46
CA GLN A 77 9.69 3.37 -10.17
C GLN A 77 9.61 1.85 -9.98
N LYS A 78 8.40 1.36 -9.69
CA LYS A 78 8.14 -0.07 -9.48
C LYS A 78 6.89 -0.50 -10.23
N ILE A 79 6.98 -1.67 -10.87
CA ILE A 79 5.82 -2.39 -11.39
C ILE A 79 5.59 -3.57 -10.45
N THR A 80 4.37 -3.72 -9.95
CA THR A 80 4.02 -4.76 -8.98
C THR A 80 2.70 -5.41 -9.36
N PHE A 81 2.69 -6.74 -9.34
CA PHE A 81 1.48 -7.54 -9.36
C PHE A 81 1.24 -8.07 -7.93
N LYS A 82 0.08 -7.78 -7.34
CA LYS A 82 -0.24 -8.24 -5.96
C LYS A 82 -1.42 -9.22 -5.98
N LYS A 83 -1.14 -10.48 -5.68
CA LYS A 83 -2.17 -11.45 -5.28
C LYS A 83 -2.33 -11.36 -3.76
N LYS A 84 -3.46 -10.80 -3.28
CA LYS A 84 -3.75 -10.67 -1.85
C LYS A 84 -4.74 -11.75 -1.41
N GLN A 85 -4.39 -12.51 -0.38
CA GLN A 85 -5.35 -13.25 0.44
C GLN A 85 -5.79 -12.32 1.58
N ILE A 86 -7.08 -12.27 1.86
CA ILE A 86 -7.66 -11.38 2.86
C ILE A 86 -8.42 -12.23 3.85
N ASP A 87 -8.05 -12.12 5.12
CA ASP A 87 -8.82 -12.66 6.22
C ASP A 87 -9.71 -11.54 6.78
N ASN A 88 -11.03 -11.78 6.82
CA ASN A 88 -12.01 -10.83 7.35
C ASN A 88 -12.23 -10.99 8.86
N GLU A 89 -11.82 -12.12 9.44
CA GLU A 89 -11.97 -12.43 10.86
C GLU A 89 -10.73 -12.00 11.67
N GLY A 90 -9.60 -11.79 10.99
CA GLY A 90 -8.37 -11.34 11.62
C GLY A 90 -7.68 -12.43 12.45
N SER A 91 -7.88 -13.68 12.05
CA SER A 91 -7.39 -14.91 12.68
C SER A 91 -5.98 -15.31 12.22
N VAL A 92 -5.25 -14.40 11.55
CA VAL A 92 -3.92 -14.59 10.93
C VAL A 92 -2.98 -15.40 11.82
#